data_AF-A0A5N9GJS3-F1
#
_entry.id   AF-A0A5N9GJS3-F1
#
_cell.length_a   1.000
_cell.length_b   1.000
_cell.length_c   1.000
_cell.angle_alpha   90.00
_cell.angle_beta   90.00
_cell.angle_gamma   90.00
#
_symmetry.space_group_name_H-M   'P 1'
#
loop_
_entity.id
_entity.type
_entity.pdbx_description
1 polymer ?
#
loop_
_entity_poly.entity_id
_entity_poly.type
_entity_poly.pdbx_seq_one_letter_code
_entity_poly.pdbx_strand_id
1 'polypeptide(L)'
;MTATPSTQLNPNLFNAVRWRPVGPPRGGRVVAVAGHPRDPMTFYFGACAGGVWKTNDGGTYWENISDGFFNTAAVGALAISESDPNVIYAGTGEACIRGNVSHGDGVYRSTDGGETWSHVGLTETKHISRIRIHPADPKIVYVAALGHAFGTNKERGIFRSTDGGDSWEQVLFQSEKAGACDLSMDPNNPRILYAALWDVIRAPWGLTSGGDDSRLYKSMDGGDNWTDITHNQGLPAGIFGRVGVAVSPAKSGR
;
A
#
# COMPACT_ATOMS: atom_id res chain seq x y z
N MET A 1 -58.52 6.71 -8.80
CA MET A 1 -57.47 5.67 -8.83
C MET A 1 -56.88 5.59 -7.43
N THR A 2 -57.26 4.59 -6.65
CA THR A 2 -56.73 4.37 -5.30
C THR A 2 -55.38 3.69 -5.41
N ALA A 3 -54.32 4.33 -4.89
CA ALA A 3 -52.98 3.76 -4.85
C ALA A 3 -52.99 2.49 -4.00
N THR A 4 -52.49 1.39 -4.56
CA THR A 4 -52.27 0.13 -3.83
C THR A 4 -51.29 0.39 -2.68
N PRO A 5 -51.61 -0.02 -1.43
CA PRO A 5 -50.68 0.17 -0.32
C PRO A 5 -49.42 -0.64 -0.59
N SER A 6 -48.25 0.02 -0.57
CA SER A 6 -46.97 -0.65 -0.64
C SER A 6 -46.80 -1.51 0.61
N THR A 7 -46.74 -2.83 0.44
CA THR A 7 -46.43 -3.73 1.54
C THR A 7 -44.97 -3.50 1.92
N GLN A 8 -44.72 -2.75 2.99
CA GLN A 8 -43.39 -2.65 3.58
C GLN A 8 -43.01 -4.03 4.14
N LEU A 9 -42.04 -4.68 3.50
CA LEU A 9 -41.46 -5.90 4.02
C LEU A 9 -40.77 -5.61 5.35
N ASN A 10 -41.05 -6.42 6.37
CA ASN A 10 -40.41 -6.33 7.67
C ASN A 10 -38.90 -6.60 7.52
N PRO A 11 -38.00 -5.64 7.83
CA PRO A 11 -36.55 -5.83 7.70
C PRO A 11 -36.01 -7.03 8.46
N ASN A 12 -36.68 -7.43 9.56
CA ASN A 12 -36.27 -8.58 10.38
C ASN A 12 -36.32 -9.92 9.63
N LEU A 13 -37.08 -10.02 8.53
CA LEU A 13 -37.10 -11.20 7.66
C LEU A 13 -35.74 -11.46 7.00
N PHE A 14 -34.90 -10.44 6.87
CA PHE A 14 -33.59 -10.54 6.24
C PHE A 14 -32.45 -10.83 7.22
N ASN A 15 -32.71 -10.82 8.54
CA ASN A 15 -31.67 -11.07 9.55
C ASN A 15 -31.07 -12.49 9.49
N ALA A 16 -31.80 -13.45 8.92
CA ALA A 16 -31.32 -14.81 8.70
C ALA A 16 -30.61 -15.01 7.34
N VAL A 17 -30.71 -14.03 6.44
CA VAL A 17 -30.13 -14.11 5.09
C VAL A 17 -28.65 -13.73 5.19
N ARG A 18 -27.79 -14.57 4.61
CA ARG A 18 -26.36 -14.30 4.51
C ARG A 18 -26.00 -13.94 3.08
N TRP A 19 -25.19 -12.90 2.92
CA TRP A 19 -24.54 -12.63 1.66
C TRP A 19 -23.64 -13.81 1.29
N ARG A 20 -23.67 -14.21 0.02
CA ARG A 20 -22.75 -15.20 -0.53
C ARG A 20 -22.20 -14.72 -1.86
N PRO A 21 -20.94 -15.01 -2.18
CA PRO A 21 -20.42 -14.77 -3.51
C PRO A 21 -21.15 -15.64 -4.54
N VAL A 22 -21.51 -15.05 -5.69
CA VAL A 22 -22.11 -15.76 -6.84
C VAL A 22 -21.06 -16.12 -7.89
N GLY A 23 -19.88 -15.51 -7.83
CA GLY A 23 -18.71 -15.83 -8.64
C GLY A 23 -18.46 -14.86 -9.80
N PRO A 24 -17.32 -15.03 -10.51
CA PRO A 24 -16.35 -16.12 -10.36
C PRO A 24 -15.61 -16.09 -9.01
N PRO A 25 -15.23 -17.24 -8.44
CA PRO A 25 -14.62 -17.32 -7.11
C PRO A 25 -13.18 -16.78 -7.08
N ARG A 26 -12.54 -16.64 -8.24
CA ARG A 26 -11.21 -16.07 -8.41
C ARG A 26 -11.21 -15.19 -9.65
N GLY A 27 -10.69 -13.98 -9.51
CA GLY A 27 -10.62 -13.00 -10.60
C GLY A 27 -10.28 -11.62 -10.06
N GLY A 28 -10.06 -10.68 -10.98
CA GLY A 28 -9.67 -9.32 -10.63
C GLY A 28 -8.16 -9.13 -10.52
N ARG A 29 -7.78 -7.89 -10.22
CA ARG A 29 -6.37 -7.46 -10.19
C ARG A 29 -5.89 -7.32 -8.76
N VAL A 30 -4.67 -7.79 -8.53
CA VAL A 30 -3.96 -7.73 -7.26
C VAL A 30 -2.63 -7.02 -7.50
N VAL A 31 -2.28 -6.11 -6.59
CA VAL A 31 -1.01 -5.35 -6.65
C VAL A 31 -0.25 -5.38 -5.33
N ALA A 32 -0.89 -5.84 -4.25
CA ALA A 32 -0.29 -5.99 -2.93
C ALA A 32 -0.32 -7.46 -2.52
N VAL A 33 0.83 -7.98 -2.08
CA VAL A 33 0.97 -9.34 -1.55
C VAL A 33 1.96 -9.31 -0.37
N ALA A 34 1.70 -10.12 0.65
CA ALA A 34 2.59 -10.29 1.78
C ALA A 34 2.50 -11.75 2.28
N GLY A 35 3.65 -12.36 2.58
CA GLY A 35 3.72 -13.71 3.13
C GLY A 35 4.03 -13.69 4.62
N HIS A 36 3.48 -14.63 5.37
CA HIS A 36 3.88 -14.79 6.77
C HIS A 36 5.34 -15.26 6.83
N PRO A 37 6.21 -14.64 7.66
CA PRO A 37 7.65 -14.86 7.58
C PRO A 37 8.09 -16.24 8.05
N ARG A 38 7.23 -16.95 8.81
CA ARG A 38 7.54 -18.24 9.43
C ARG A 38 6.55 -19.35 9.10
N ASP A 39 5.56 -19.06 8.24
CA ASP A 39 4.52 -20.03 7.87
C ASP A 39 4.25 -19.90 6.37
N PRO A 40 4.75 -20.84 5.54
CA PRO A 40 4.60 -20.77 4.09
C PRO A 40 3.15 -20.99 3.63
N MET A 41 2.27 -21.51 4.51
CA MET A 41 0.86 -21.72 4.17
C MET A 41 0.02 -20.47 4.39
N THR A 42 0.54 -19.49 5.13
CA THR A 42 -0.15 -18.23 5.45
C THR A 42 0.37 -17.08 4.62
N PHE A 43 -0.49 -16.48 3.81
CA PHE A 43 -0.18 -15.28 3.04
C PHE A 43 -1.43 -14.49 2.71
N TYR A 44 -1.21 -13.27 2.23
CA TYR A 44 -2.23 -12.25 2.10
C TYR A 44 -2.11 -11.58 0.73
N PHE A 45 -3.25 -11.15 0.20
CA PHE A 45 -3.27 -10.25 -0.95
C PHE A 45 -4.23 -9.08 -0.73
N GLY A 46 -3.90 -7.97 -1.38
CA GLY A 46 -4.74 -6.77 -1.45
C GLY A 46 -5.23 -6.58 -2.88
N ALA A 47 -6.55 -6.61 -3.05
CA ALA A 47 -7.18 -6.42 -4.34
C ALA A 47 -7.28 -4.92 -4.68
N CYS A 48 -7.20 -4.59 -5.98
CA CYS A 48 -7.37 -3.20 -6.45
C CYS A 48 -8.77 -2.63 -6.16
N ALA A 49 -9.76 -3.50 -5.98
CA ALA A 49 -11.14 -3.16 -5.64
C ALA A 49 -11.84 -4.37 -4.97
N GLY A 50 -11.33 -4.81 -3.83
CA GLY A 50 -11.88 -5.97 -3.13
C GLY A 50 -11.36 -6.23 -1.72
N GLY A 51 -10.61 -5.30 -1.12
CA GLY A 51 -10.11 -5.42 0.24
C GLY A 51 -8.88 -6.33 0.38
N VAL A 52 -8.64 -6.75 1.63
CA VAL A 52 -7.53 -7.62 2.02
C VAL A 52 -8.05 -9.02 2.26
N TRP A 53 -7.34 -10.01 1.69
CA TRP A 53 -7.67 -11.41 1.82
C TRP A 53 -6.52 -12.19 2.42
N LYS A 54 -6.84 -13.16 3.25
CA LYS A 54 -5.91 -14.06 3.93
C LYS A 54 -6.20 -15.50 3.55
N THR A 55 -5.13 -16.29 3.42
CA THR A 55 -5.17 -17.75 3.42
C THR A 55 -4.26 -18.27 4.52
N ASN A 56 -4.55 -19.47 5.02
CA ASN A 56 -3.70 -20.23 5.95
C ASN A 56 -3.49 -21.69 5.48
N ASP A 57 -3.86 -21.98 4.24
CA ASP A 57 -3.88 -23.34 3.67
C ASP A 57 -3.25 -23.40 2.27
N GLY A 58 -2.33 -22.48 1.99
CA GLY A 58 -1.60 -22.48 0.72
C GLY A 58 -2.39 -21.87 -0.44
N GLY A 59 -3.43 -21.08 -0.16
CA GLY A 59 -4.26 -20.42 -1.17
C GLY A 59 -5.43 -21.26 -1.69
N THR A 60 -5.77 -22.34 -0.98
CA THR A 60 -6.94 -23.17 -1.29
C THR A 60 -8.22 -22.40 -0.95
N TYR A 61 -8.31 -21.92 0.30
CA TYR A 61 -9.36 -21.04 0.79
C TYR A 61 -8.82 -19.63 1.09
N TRP A 62 -9.71 -18.65 0.91
CA TRP A 62 -9.43 -17.24 1.11
C TRP A 62 -10.57 -16.59 1.89
N GLU A 63 -10.22 -15.83 2.91
CA GLU A 63 -11.15 -15.06 3.73
C GLU A 63 -10.85 -13.57 3.57
N ASN A 64 -11.90 -12.76 3.37
CA ASN A 64 -11.76 -11.31 3.43
C ASN A 64 -11.64 -10.90 4.90
N ILE A 65 -10.59 -10.14 5.20
CA ILE A 65 -10.27 -9.72 6.57
C ILE A 65 -10.36 -8.19 6.74
N SER A 66 -10.89 -7.45 5.77
CA SER A 66 -10.99 -5.98 5.79
C SER A 66 -12.43 -5.46 5.84
N ASP A 67 -13.41 -6.27 5.46
CA ASP A 67 -14.82 -5.89 5.42
C ASP A 67 -15.31 -5.52 6.82
N GLY A 68 -16.08 -4.43 6.91
CA GLY A 68 -16.53 -3.87 8.19
C GLY A 68 -15.52 -2.93 8.87
N PHE A 69 -14.26 -2.89 8.41
CA PHE A 69 -13.23 -1.99 8.95
C PHE A 69 -12.78 -0.91 7.97
N PHE A 70 -12.60 -1.24 6.69
CA PHE A 70 -12.06 -0.30 5.70
C PHE A 70 -13.18 0.53 5.06
N ASN A 71 -12.93 1.82 4.81
CA ASN A 71 -13.88 2.68 4.09
C ASN A 71 -13.73 2.60 2.56
N THR A 72 -12.75 1.86 2.06
CA THR A 72 -12.46 1.69 0.63
C THR A 72 -12.02 0.26 0.33
N ALA A 73 -12.34 -0.21 -0.87
CA ALA A 73 -12.00 -1.55 -1.31
C ALA A 73 -10.61 -1.62 -1.98
N ALA A 74 -9.98 -0.48 -2.28
CA ALA A 74 -8.72 -0.43 -3.01
C ALA A 74 -7.54 -0.62 -2.07
N VAL A 75 -6.71 -1.64 -2.32
CA VAL A 75 -5.49 -1.90 -1.55
C VAL A 75 -4.28 -1.80 -2.47
N GLY A 76 -3.36 -0.90 -2.13
CA GLY A 76 -2.14 -0.64 -2.89
C GLY A 76 -0.89 -1.27 -2.31
N ALA A 77 -0.86 -1.49 -0.98
CA ALA A 77 0.28 -2.07 -0.30
C ALA A 77 -0.15 -2.93 0.90
N LEU A 78 0.63 -3.98 1.16
CA LEU A 78 0.53 -4.82 2.35
C LEU A 78 1.94 -5.12 2.87
N ALA A 79 2.10 -5.09 4.18
CA ALA A 79 3.32 -5.49 4.85
C ALA A 79 3.00 -6.19 6.17
N ILE A 80 3.75 -7.25 6.47
CA ILE A 80 3.67 -8.02 7.72
C ILE A 80 5.00 -7.83 8.44
N SER A 81 4.97 -7.66 9.75
CA SER A 81 6.20 -7.52 10.53
C SER A 81 6.94 -8.85 10.65
N GLU A 82 8.26 -8.80 10.42
CA GLU A 82 9.17 -9.94 10.61
C GLU A 82 9.34 -10.33 12.08
N SER A 83 9.35 -9.34 12.97
CA SER A 83 9.50 -9.54 14.42
C SER A 83 8.22 -10.06 15.07
N ASP A 84 7.06 -9.56 14.63
CA ASP A 84 5.74 -9.95 15.15
C ASP A 84 4.71 -10.07 14.01
N PRO A 85 4.50 -11.28 13.45
CA PRO A 85 3.61 -11.46 12.31
C PRO A 85 2.13 -11.14 12.55
N ASN A 86 1.71 -10.91 13.80
CA ASN A 86 0.36 -10.41 14.08
C ASN A 86 0.20 -8.94 13.67
N VAL A 87 1.30 -8.19 13.55
CA VAL A 87 1.28 -6.80 13.11
C VAL A 87 1.30 -6.73 11.59
N ILE A 88 0.20 -6.20 11.03
CA ILE A 88 0.02 -6.04 9.59
C ILE A 88 -0.34 -4.59 9.31
N TYR A 89 0.26 -4.01 8.27
CA TYR A 89 -0.12 -2.71 7.74
C TYR A 89 -0.68 -2.87 6.32
N ALA A 90 -1.80 -2.19 6.06
CA ALA A 90 -2.45 -2.14 4.77
C ALA A 90 -2.55 -0.68 4.30
N GLY A 91 -1.94 -0.38 3.16
CA GLY A 91 -2.05 0.91 2.51
C GLY A 91 -3.14 0.87 1.46
N THR A 92 -4.11 1.77 1.55
CA THR A 92 -5.23 1.81 0.63
C THR A 92 -4.93 2.67 -0.61
N GLY A 93 -5.71 2.42 -1.66
CA GLY A 93 -5.59 3.08 -2.96
C GLY A 93 -4.50 2.48 -3.82
N GLU A 94 -4.84 2.19 -5.07
CA GLU A 94 -3.92 1.51 -5.98
C GLU A 94 -2.87 2.46 -6.59
N ALA A 95 -1.58 2.22 -6.31
CA ALA A 95 -0.50 3.00 -6.92
C ALA A 95 -0.11 2.54 -8.34
N CYS A 96 -0.64 1.41 -8.83
CA CYS A 96 -0.47 0.99 -10.22
C CYS A 96 -1.55 1.63 -11.10
N ILE A 97 -1.47 2.96 -11.22
CA ILE A 97 -2.54 3.78 -11.78
C ILE A 97 -2.96 3.32 -13.20
N ARG A 98 -4.27 3.31 -13.42
CA ARG A 98 -4.96 3.04 -14.68
C ARG A 98 -6.06 4.10 -14.87
N GLY A 99 -6.77 4.07 -15.99
CA GLY A 99 -7.86 5.01 -16.24
C GLY A 99 -9.01 4.93 -15.22
N ASN A 100 -9.15 3.79 -14.55
CA ASN A 100 -10.21 3.47 -13.60
C ASN A 100 -9.67 3.14 -12.20
N VAL A 101 -8.53 3.72 -11.82
CA VAL A 101 -7.94 3.46 -10.50
C VAL A 101 -8.81 4.06 -9.39
N SER A 102 -9.02 3.30 -8.33
CA SER A 102 -9.74 3.74 -7.14
C SER A 102 -8.76 4.29 -6.11
N HIS A 103 -9.13 5.43 -5.52
CA HIS A 103 -8.38 5.99 -4.41
C HIS A 103 -8.68 5.24 -3.12
N GLY A 104 -7.70 5.30 -2.23
CA GLY A 104 -7.80 4.93 -0.84
C GLY A 104 -8.12 6.11 0.04
N ASP A 105 -7.92 5.87 1.31
CA ASP A 105 -8.15 6.73 2.47
C ASP A 105 -7.03 6.57 3.51
N GLY A 106 -5.85 6.09 3.16
CA GLY A 106 -4.66 6.08 4.03
C GLY A 106 -4.17 4.68 4.41
N VAL A 107 -3.79 4.51 5.68
CA VAL A 107 -3.17 3.27 6.17
C VAL A 107 -4.00 2.69 7.32
N TYR A 108 -4.17 1.38 7.31
CA TYR A 108 -4.77 0.60 8.38
C TYR A 108 -3.71 -0.31 9.01
N ARG A 109 -3.87 -0.56 10.30
CA ARG A 109 -3.03 -1.45 11.09
C ARG A 109 -3.86 -2.50 11.83
N SER A 110 -3.40 -3.74 11.81
CA SER A 110 -3.89 -4.84 12.64
C SER A 110 -2.77 -5.29 13.59
N THR A 111 -3.14 -5.77 14.78
CA THR A 111 -2.22 -6.36 15.78
C THR A 111 -2.61 -7.78 16.17
N ASP A 112 -3.56 -8.37 15.46
CA ASP A 112 -4.15 -9.69 15.72
C ASP A 112 -4.19 -10.53 14.43
N GLY A 113 -3.22 -10.31 13.53
CA GLY A 113 -3.08 -11.12 12.33
C GLY A 113 -4.17 -10.91 11.29
N GLY A 114 -4.87 -9.76 11.36
CA GLY A 114 -5.90 -9.32 10.44
C GLY A 114 -7.34 -9.45 10.95
N GLU A 115 -7.57 -9.88 12.20
CA GLU A 115 -8.92 -10.05 12.74
C GLU A 115 -9.62 -8.70 12.97
N THR A 116 -8.88 -7.70 13.44
CA THR A 116 -9.35 -6.32 13.58
C THR A 116 -8.36 -5.32 13.00
N TRP A 117 -8.89 -4.17 12.56
CA TRP A 117 -8.09 -3.11 11.97
C TRP A 117 -8.44 -1.75 12.57
N SER A 118 -7.42 -0.91 12.71
CA SER A 118 -7.55 0.51 13.06
C SER A 118 -6.99 1.37 11.95
N HIS A 119 -7.69 2.44 11.59
CA HIS A 119 -7.17 3.47 10.70
C HIS A 119 -6.09 4.28 11.43
N VAL A 120 -4.91 4.39 10.82
CA VAL A 120 -3.71 5.02 11.42
C VAL A 120 -3.21 6.19 10.57
N GLY A 121 -4.10 6.93 9.91
CA GLY A 121 -3.76 8.19 9.25
C GLY A 121 -3.36 8.09 7.77
N LEU A 122 -2.67 9.13 7.30
CA LEU A 122 -2.30 9.34 5.88
C LEU A 122 -3.51 9.42 4.92
N THR A 123 -4.66 9.88 5.40
CA THR A 123 -5.93 9.91 4.64
C THR A 123 -5.81 10.59 3.28
N GLU A 124 -5.15 11.74 3.24
CA GLU A 124 -5.04 12.57 2.03
C GLU A 124 -4.01 12.05 1.01
N THR A 125 -3.26 11.00 1.31
CA THR A 125 -2.29 10.41 0.35
C THR A 125 -2.98 9.72 -0.82
N LYS A 126 -4.20 9.21 -0.63
CA LYS A 126 -5.04 8.50 -1.62
C LYS A 126 -4.46 7.24 -2.28
N HIS A 127 -3.16 7.12 -2.50
CA HIS A 127 -2.57 5.93 -3.11
C HIS A 127 -1.26 5.59 -2.41
N ILE A 128 -1.27 4.50 -1.67
CA ILE A 128 -0.07 3.95 -1.04
C ILE A 128 0.54 2.90 -1.97
N SER A 129 1.81 3.07 -2.33
CA SER A 129 2.51 2.20 -3.28
C SER A 129 3.30 1.08 -2.61
N ARG A 130 3.78 1.31 -1.39
CA ARG A 130 4.56 0.35 -0.64
C ARG A 130 4.61 0.68 0.85
N ILE A 131 4.75 -0.36 1.67
CA ILE A 131 5.00 -0.25 3.10
C ILE A 131 6.24 -1.10 3.43
N ARG A 132 7.09 -0.59 4.32
CA ARG A 132 8.24 -1.30 4.89
C ARG A 132 8.22 -1.15 6.40
N ILE A 133 8.25 -2.27 7.10
CA ILE A 133 8.27 -2.33 8.55
C ILE A 133 9.70 -2.65 8.96
N HIS A 134 10.20 -1.98 9.99
CA HIS A 134 11.53 -2.25 10.53
C HIS A 134 11.60 -3.71 11.05
N PRO A 135 12.66 -4.47 10.73
CA PRO A 135 12.70 -5.91 10.96
C PRO A 135 12.71 -6.32 12.44
N ALA A 136 13.14 -5.41 13.32
CA ALA A 136 13.24 -5.67 14.76
C ALA A 136 12.21 -4.91 15.61
N ASP A 137 11.47 -3.95 15.03
CA ASP A 137 10.48 -3.15 15.77
C ASP A 137 9.28 -2.84 14.87
N PRO A 138 8.10 -3.44 15.12
CA PRO A 138 6.92 -3.23 14.29
C PRO A 138 6.34 -1.81 14.38
N LYS A 139 6.78 -0.96 15.32
CA LYS A 139 6.33 0.43 15.45
C LYS A 139 7.04 1.36 14.47
N ILE A 140 8.24 1.00 14.03
CA ILE A 140 8.98 1.78 13.04
C ILE A 140 8.54 1.32 11.65
N VAL A 141 7.78 2.16 10.96
CA VAL A 141 7.18 1.84 9.66
C VAL A 141 7.35 2.99 8.70
N TYR A 142 7.60 2.65 7.44
CA TYR A 142 7.77 3.59 6.34
C TYR A 142 6.72 3.33 5.28
N VAL A 143 6.13 4.40 4.77
CA VAL A 143 5.06 4.38 3.78
C VAL A 143 5.49 5.18 2.56
N ALA A 144 5.48 4.53 1.40
CA ALA A 144 5.64 5.17 0.12
C ALA A 144 4.26 5.63 -0.38
N ALA A 145 4.03 6.94 -0.35
CA ALA A 145 2.82 7.57 -0.83
C ALA A 145 3.02 8.11 -2.25
N LEU A 146 2.25 7.57 -3.20
CA LEU A 146 2.23 8.10 -4.55
C LEU A 146 1.48 9.43 -4.59
N GLY A 147 0.49 9.64 -3.71
CA GLY A 147 -0.36 10.83 -3.74
C GLY A 147 -1.54 10.69 -4.67
N HIS A 148 -2.08 11.84 -5.11
CA HIS A 148 -3.26 11.89 -5.95
C HIS A 148 -2.91 11.48 -7.38
N ALA A 149 -3.57 10.46 -7.93
CA ALA A 149 -3.34 10.07 -9.32
C ALA A 149 -3.86 11.12 -10.32
N PHE A 150 -4.88 11.89 -9.95
CA PHE A 150 -5.64 12.79 -10.82
C PHE A 150 -5.39 14.28 -10.55
N GLY A 151 -4.18 14.64 -10.12
CA GLY A 151 -3.81 16.03 -9.85
C GLY A 151 -2.56 16.13 -8.97
N THR A 152 -1.99 17.32 -8.86
CA THR A 152 -0.86 17.57 -7.95
C THR A 152 -1.34 17.68 -6.51
N ASN A 153 -0.50 17.28 -5.54
CA ASN A 153 -0.79 17.39 -4.12
C ASN A 153 0.50 17.26 -3.28
N LYS A 154 0.46 17.69 -2.01
CA LYS A 154 1.63 17.68 -1.11
C LYS A 154 1.85 16.35 -0.38
N GLU A 155 0.81 15.53 -0.30
CA GLU A 155 0.78 14.26 0.41
C GLU A 155 1.39 13.15 -0.46
N ARG A 156 2.67 13.32 -0.75
CA ARG A 156 3.51 12.49 -1.64
C ARG A 156 4.85 12.19 -0.97
N GLY A 157 5.53 11.14 -1.43
CA GLY A 157 6.88 10.84 -0.98
C GLY A 157 6.91 9.77 0.10
N ILE A 158 7.92 9.81 0.98
CA ILE A 158 8.09 8.82 2.04
C ILE A 158 7.67 9.40 3.38
N PHE A 159 6.78 8.69 4.05
CA PHE A 159 6.37 8.97 5.43
C PHE A 159 6.97 7.91 6.35
N ARG A 160 7.40 8.33 7.54
CA ARG A 160 7.90 7.46 8.60
C ARG A 160 7.05 7.65 9.85
N SER A 161 6.73 6.55 10.51
CA SER A 161 6.23 6.53 11.88
C SER A 161 7.21 5.75 12.75
N THR A 162 7.33 6.15 14.02
CA THR A 162 8.13 5.46 15.04
C THR A 162 7.29 5.00 16.24
N ASP A 163 5.99 5.25 16.19
CA ASP A 163 5.00 4.94 17.23
C ASP A 163 3.93 3.96 16.74
N GLY A 164 4.13 3.35 15.56
CA GLY A 164 3.20 2.37 15.00
C GLY A 164 2.05 2.96 14.21
N GLY A 165 2.11 4.25 13.85
CA GLY A 165 1.14 4.94 13.02
C GLY A 165 0.29 5.95 13.77
N ASP A 166 0.57 6.20 15.06
CA ASP A 166 -0.10 7.25 15.83
C ASP A 166 0.29 8.64 15.29
N SER A 167 1.53 8.79 14.82
CA SER A 167 2.00 9.98 14.10
C SER A 167 2.90 9.63 12.90
N TRP A 168 2.94 10.56 11.94
CA TRP A 168 3.71 10.41 10.70
C TRP A 168 4.54 11.66 10.41
N GLU A 169 5.79 11.45 10.05
CA GLU A 169 6.73 12.46 9.58
C GLU A 169 7.00 12.25 8.08
N GLN A 170 6.95 13.31 7.27
CA GLN A 170 7.35 13.25 5.86
C GLN A 170 8.86 13.40 5.76
N VAL A 171 9.56 12.29 5.51
CA VAL A 171 11.03 12.21 5.53
C VAL A 171 11.67 12.34 4.14
N LEU A 172 10.88 12.22 3.07
CA LEU A 172 11.33 12.49 1.70
C LEU A 172 10.19 13.08 0.88
N PHE A 173 10.44 14.22 0.24
CA PHE A 173 9.53 14.90 -0.68
C PHE A 173 10.34 15.54 -1.81
N GLN A 174 9.86 15.42 -3.05
CA GLN A 174 10.50 16.05 -4.22
C GLN A 174 9.66 17.19 -4.77
N SER A 175 8.39 16.93 -5.08
CA SER A 175 7.46 17.94 -5.59
C SER A 175 6.01 17.46 -5.53
N GLU A 176 5.06 18.36 -5.81
CA GLU A 176 3.63 18.03 -5.80
C GLU A 176 3.18 17.16 -6.98
N LYS A 177 4.06 16.91 -7.96
CA LYS A 177 3.79 16.05 -9.13
C LYS A 177 4.52 14.71 -9.07
N ALA A 178 5.52 14.56 -8.19
CA ALA A 178 6.28 13.32 -8.03
C ALA A 178 6.02 12.64 -6.69
N GLY A 179 5.47 11.42 -6.75
CA GLY A 179 5.16 10.62 -5.57
C GLY A 179 5.98 9.35 -5.47
N ALA A 180 6.06 8.77 -4.26
CA ALA A 180 6.82 7.54 -4.06
C ALA A 180 6.09 6.35 -4.68
N CYS A 181 6.77 5.65 -5.59
CA CYS A 181 6.26 4.50 -6.30
C CYS A 181 6.92 3.18 -5.86
N ASP A 182 8.06 3.27 -5.18
CA ASP A 182 8.75 2.16 -4.53
C ASP A 182 9.56 2.64 -3.31
N LEU A 183 9.73 1.73 -2.35
CA LEU A 183 10.56 1.84 -1.17
C LEU A 183 11.11 0.46 -0.80
N SER A 184 12.43 0.36 -0.64
CA SER A 184 13.11 -0.85 -0.20
C SER A 184 14.03 -0.55 0.97
N MET A 185 14.13 -1.52 1.86
CA MET A 185 14.96 -1.49 3.06
C MET A 185 15.92 -2.67 2.97
N ASP A 186 17.19 -2.44 3.31
CA ASP A 186 18.14 -3.54 3.47
C ASP A 186 17.74 -4.36 4.72
N PRO A 187 17.39 -5.65 4.57
CA PRO A 187 16.95 -6.47 5.70
C PRO A 187 18.06 -6.72 6.73
N ASN A 188 19.33 -6.58 6.34
CA ASN A 188 20.49 -6.77 7.22
C ASN A 188 20.97 -5.45 7.87
N ASN A 189 20.58 -4.30 7.32
CA ASN A 189 20.88 -2.99 7.89
C ASN A 189 19.74 -2.00 7.58
N PRO A 190 18.69 -1.94 8.43
CA PRO A 190 17.48 -1.17 8.16
C PRO A 190 17.69 0.35 8.12
N ARG A 191 18.90 0.85 8.40
CA ARG A 191 19.28 2.24 8.14
C ARG A 191 19.46 2.54 6.65
N ILE A 192 19.70 1.51 5.83
CA ILE A 192 19.86 1.66 4.39
C ILE A 192 18.50 1.52 3.73
N LEU A 193 18.04 2.62 3.13
CA LEU A 193 16.77 2.70 2.41
C LEU A 193 17.01 3.17 0.98
N TYR A 194 16.17 2.68 0.05
CA TYR A 194 16.11 3.14 -1.32
C TYR A 194 14.68 3.54 -1.65
N ALA A 195 14.48 4.75 -2.13
CA ALA A 195 13.15 5.28 -2.45
C ALA A 195 13.12 5.76 -3.91
N ALA A 196 12.11 5.34 -4.66
CA ALA A 196 11.89 5.77 -6.04
C ALA A 196 10.66 6.68 -6.11
N LEU A 197 10.86 7.91 -6.55
CA LEU A 197 9.81 8.88 -6.81
C LEU A 197 9.50 8.93 -8.32
N TRP A 198 8.22 9.05 -8.65
CA TRP A 198 7.68 9.02 -10.00
C TRP A 198 6.84 10.27 -10.25
N ASP A 199 7.31 11.12 -11.17
CA ASP A 199 6.55 12.24 -11.73
C ASP A 199 5.41 11.67 -12.58
N VAL A 200 4.18 11.79 -12.06
CA VAL A 200 3.02 11.17 -12.68
C VAL A 200 1.73 11.91 -12.41
N ILE A 201 1.01 12.19 -13.50
CA ILE A 201 -0.34 12.78 -13.45
C ILE A 201 -1.20 12.10 -14.49
N ARG A 202 -2.38 11.63 -14.07
CA ARG A 202 -3.42 11.09 -14.95
C ARG A 202 -4.49 12.16 -15.16
N ALA A 203 -4.64 12.61 -16.40
CA ALA A 203 -5.76 13.45 -16.83
C ALA A 203 -6.77 12.59 -17.60
N PRO A 204 -8.03 13.05 -17.77
CA PRO A 204 -9.01 12.35 -18.62
C PRO A 204 -8.52 12.07 -20.04
N TRP A 205 -7.65 12.94 -20.58
CA TRP A 205 -7.12 12.87 -21.95
C TRP A 205 -5.70 12.31 -22.06
N GLY A 206 -5.03 11.92 -20.97
CA GLY A 206 -3.64 11.50 -21.06
C GLY A 206 -2.99 11.05 -19.75
N LEU A 207 -1.78 10.52 -19.87
CA LEU A 207 -0.89 10.21 -18.75
C LEU A 207 0.45 10.90 -18.98
N THR A 208 0.83 11.76 -18.05
CA THR A 208 2.23 12.15 -17.88
C THR A 208 2.88 11.10 -17.00
N SER A 209 3.98 10.50 -17.47
CA SER A 209 4.68 9.45 -16.76
C SER A 209 6.17 9.56 -16.99
N GLY A 210 6.89 9.93 -15.94
CA GLY A 210 8.31 10.25 -16.01
C GLY A 210 8.53 11.73 -16.33
N GLY A 211 9.65 12.25 -15.82
CA GLY A 211 9.96 13.67 -15.89
C GLY A 211 11.07 14.04 -14.92
N ASP A 212 11.42 15.33 -14.92
CA ASP A 212 12.57 15.84 -14.15
C ASP A 212 12.42 15.72 -12.64
N ASP A 213 11.26 15.36 -12.10
CA ASP A 213 11.09 15.07 -10.67
C ASP A 213 11.04 13.56 -10.36
N SER A 214 11.16 12.71 -11.37
CA SER A 214 11.37 11.28 -11.13
C SER A 214 12.81 11.05 -10.69
N ARG A 215 12.97 10.45 -9.51
CA ARG A 215 14.26 10.36 -8.83
C ARG A 215 14.40 9.06 -8.05
N LEU A 216 15.63 8.58 -7.96
CA LEU A 216 16.01 7.48 -7.09
C LEU A 216 16.91 8.01 -5.98
N TYR A 217 16.50 7.78 -4.73
CA TYR A 217 17.25 8.19 -3.55
C TYR A 217 17.78 7.00 -2.77
N LYS A 218 18.88 7.24 -2.06
CA LYS A 218 19.44 6.34 -1.05
C LYS A 218 19.57 7.09 0.28
N SER A 219 19.14 6.46 1.36
CA SER A 219 19.45 6.87 2.74
C SER A 219 20.38 5.84 3.38
N MET A 220 21.22 6.30 4.31
CA MET A 220 22.15 5.46 5.10
C MET A 220 21.91 5.58 6.61
N ASP A 221 20.90 6.35 7.02
CA ASP A 221 20.61 6.75 8.40
C ASP A 221 19.13 6.59 8.76
N GLY A 222 18.42 5.67 8.10
CA GLY A 222 17.03 5.37 8.43
C GLY A 222 16.03 6.43 7.95
N GLY A 223 16.41 7.18 6.92
CA GLY A 223 15.56 8.16 6.25
C GLY A 223 15.69 9.59 6.77
N ASP A 224 16.61 9.87 7.69
CA ASP A 224 16.85 11.25 8.17
C ASP A 224 17.50 12.10 7.06
N ASN A 225 18.38 11.51 6.26
CA ASN A 225 18.97 12.15 5.09
C ASN A 225 18.89 11.24 3.85
N TRP A 226 18.72 11.88 2.68
CA TRP A 226 18.62 11.20 1.39
C TRP A 226 19.60 11.80 0.39
N THR A 227 20.31 10.92 -0.32
CA THR A 227 21.18 11.27 -1.45
C THR A 227 20.50 10.88 -2.75
N ASP A 228 20.38 11.82 -3.69
CA ASP A 228 19.95 11.53 -5.06
C ASP A 228 21.04 10.70 -5.76
N ILE A 229 20.68 9.51 -6.20
CA ILE A 229 21.58 8.59 -6.91
C ILE A 229 21.14 8.35 -8.35
N THR A 230 20.15 9.08 -8.86
CA THR A 230 19.49 8.85 -10.17
C THR A 230 20.47 8.72 -11.33
N HIS A 231 21.56 9.49 -11.30
CA HIS A 231 22.56 9.56 -12.37
C HIS A 231 23.90 8.90 -12.01
N ASN A 232 23.93 8.08 -10.96
CA ASN A 232 25.14 7.34 -10.62
C ASN A 232 25.51 6.36 -11.72
N GLN A 233 26.82 6.12 -11.88
CA GLN A 233 27.34 5.18 -12.86
C GLN A 233 26.72 3.78 -12.67
N GLY A 234 26.27 3.19 -13.78
CA GLY A 234 25.64 1.86 -13.79
C GLY A 234 24.10 1.89 -13.75
N LEU A 235 23.48 3.04 -13.53
CA LEU A 235 22.04 3.21 -13.64
C LEU A 235 21.61 3.65 -15.06
N PRO A 236 20.35 3.38 -15.47
CA PRO A 236 19.84 3.79 -16.76
C PRO A 236 19.92 5.31 -16.98
N ALA A 237 20.29 5.72 -18.20
CA ALA A 237 20.27 7.11 -18.63
C ALA A 237 18.93 7.47 -19.29
N GLY A 238 18.62 8.77 -19.36
CA GLY A 238 17.42 9.30 -20.04
C GLY A 238 16.29 9.63 -19.08
N ILE A 239 15.05 9.60 -19.59
CA ILE A 239 13.85 9.92 -18.81
C ILE A 239 13.66 8.86 -17.73
N PHE A 240 13.73 9.29 -16.47
CA PHE A 240 13.35 8.46 -15.34
C PHE A 240 11.82 8.41 -15.22
N GLY A 241 11.28 7.20 -15.14
CA GLY A 241 9.86 6.93 -14.97
C GLY A 241 9.57 6.20 -13.66
N ARG A 242 8.67 5.22 -13.70
CA ARG A 242 8.42 4.35 -12.54
C ARG A 242 9.55 3.34 -12.39
N VAL A 243 10.23 3.36 -11.25
CA VAL A 243 11.37 2.47 -10.96
C VAL A 243 11.06 1.62 -9.74
N GLY A 244 11.58 0.39 -9.75
CA GLY A 244 11.60 -0.47 -8.59
C GLY A 244 13.03 -0.89 -8.22
N VAL A 245 13.31 -0.98 -6.93
CA VAL A 245 14.60 -1.41 -6.38
C VAL A 245 14.36 -2.55 -5.40
N ALA A 246 15.17 -3.60 -5.48
CA ALA A 246 15.18 -4.69 -4.51
C ALA A 246 16.60 -4.86 -3.97
N VAL A 247 16.72 -5.01 -2.64
CA VAL A 247 17.98 -5.33 -1.98
C VAL A 247 18.02 -6.84 -1.78
N SER A 248 19.09 -7.49 -2.24
CA SER A 248 19.25 -8.94 -2.04
C SER A 248 19.70 -9.23 -0.61
N PRO A 249 18.99 -10.09 0.15
CA PRO A 249 19.42 -10.49 1.49
C PRO A 249 20.63 -11.43 1.46
N ALA A 250 20.98 -12.01 0.30
CA ALA A 250 21.96 -13.09 0.20
C ALA A 250 23.38 -12.67 0.57
N LYS A 251 23.72 -11.37 0.52
CA LYS A 251 25.03 -10.86 0.93
C LYS A 251 24.98 -9.41 1.37
N SER A 252 25.19 -9.16 2.66
CA SER A 252 25.27 -7.82 3.27
C SER A 252 26.51 -7.03 2.81
N GLY A 253 26.41 -5.70 2.81
CA GLY A 253 27.56 -4.78 2.72
C GLY A 253 28.11 -4.50 1.31
N ARG A 254 27.24 -4.41 0.29
CA ARG A 254 27.61 -4.02 -1.08
C ARG A 254 26.99 -2.70 -1.48
#